data_AF-A0AAN1SIJ2-F1
#
_entry.id   AF-A0AAN1SIJ2-F1
#
_cell.length_a   1.000
_cell.length_b   1.000
_cell.length_c   1.000
_cell.angle_alpha   90.00
_cell.angle_beta   90.00
_cell.angle_gamma   90.00
#
_symmetry.space_group_name_H-M   'P 1'
#
loop_
_entity.id
_entity.type
_entity.pdbx_description
1 polymer ?
#
loop_
_entity_poly.entity_id
_entity_poly.type
_entity_poly.pdbx_seq_one_letter_code
_entity_poly.pdbx_strand_id
1 'polypeptide(L)'
;MDKYTEKKQRNQVFQKFIERHVREGQMYLIKDCNTFLSFVADKTLQKKKLYKSNLCKNRFCPVCAWRKARKDALGLSLMMQYIKQEEQKEFLFLTLTTPNVKSDDLESEIKHYNQSFRRLSNRKKFKSIAKGYVRKGSVAKF
;
A
#
# COMPACT_ATOMS: atom_id res chain seq x y z
N MET A 1 -15.37 2.37 26.38
CA MET A 1 -15.36 1.84 24.99
C MET A 1 -13.95 2.02 24.43
N ASP A 2 -12.96 1.31 24.99
CA ASP A 2 -11.58 1.79 24.95
C ASP A 2 -10.58 0.70 24.53
N LYS A 3 -9.59 1.13 23.74
CA LYS A 3 -8.47 0.39 23.11
C LYS A 3 -8.67 -0.16 21.69
N TYR A 4 -9.40 0.54 20.83
CA TYR A 4 -9.16 0.35 19.39
C TYR A 4 -7.89 1.08 18.95
N THR A 5 -7.08 0.40 18.13
CA THR A 5 -5.92 1.02 17.47
C THR A 5 -6.37 2.19 16.59
N GLU A 6 -5.50 3.19 16.41
CA GLU A 6 -5.76 4.36 15.54
C GLU A 6 -6.25 3.94 14.14
N LYS A 7 -5.69 2.85 13.59
CA LYS A 7 -6.10 2.33 12.27
C LYS A 7 -7.51 1.72 12.28
N LYS A 8 -7.96 1.15 13.41
CA LYS A 8 -9.33 0.67 13.58
C LYS A 8 -10.32 1.81 13.76
N GLN A 9 -9.95 2.89 14.45
CA GLN A 9 -10.76 4.11 14.51
C GLN A 9 -10.97 4.71 13.11
N ARG A 10 -9.91 4.80 12.29
CA ARG A 10 -10.02 5.23 10.88
C ARG A 10 -10.89 4.27 10.04
N ASN A 11 -10.90 2.97 10.35
CA ASN A 11 -11.79 2.01 9.70
C ASN A 11 -13.28 2.29 10.01
N GLN A 12 -13.63 2.78 11.20
CA GLN A 12 -15.02 3.17 11.51
C GLN A 12 -15.47 4.37 10.68
N VAL A 13 -14.58 5.32 10.43
CA VAL A 13 -14.84 6.45 9.52
C VAL A 13 -14.99 5.95 8.08
N PHE A 14 -14.10 5.06 7.62
CA PHE A 14 -14.14 4.44 6.30
C PHE A 14 -15.46 3.70 6.01
N GLN A 15 -16.04 3.04 7.02
CA GLN A 15 -17.31 2.33 6.89
C GLN A 15 -18.42 3.23 6.33
N LYS A 16 -18.51 4.50 6.78
CA LYS A 16 -19.53 5.45 6.32
C LYS A 16 -19.42 5.79 4.83
N PHE A 17 -18.20 5.80 4.28
CA PHE A 17 -17.96 6.16 2.87
C PHE A 17 -18.15 4.98 1.93
N ILE A 18 -17.76 3.78 2.38
CA ILE A 18 -17.72 2.60 1.52
C ILE A 18 -19.06 1.86 1.46
N GLU A 19 -19.96 2.07 2.42
CA GLU A 19 -21.25 1.36 2.54
C GLU A 19 -22.06 1.33 1.24
N ARG A 20 -22.11 2.46 0.51
CA ARG A 20 -22.83 2.58 -0.78
C ARG A 20 -22.14 1.86 -1.95
N HIS A 21 -20.90 1.41 -1.76
CA HIS A 21 -20.02 0.88 -2.80
C HIS A 21 -19.66 -0.60 -2.57
N VAL A 22 -20.24 -1.25 -1.55
CA VAL A 22 -19.96 -2.66 -1.22
C VAL A 22 -21.25 -3.44 -0.95
N ARG A 23 -21.19 -4.76 -1.15
CA ARG A 23 -22.28 -5.67 -0.80
C ARG A 23 -22.36 -5.85 0.71
N GLU A 24 -23.53 -6.24 1.21
CA GLU A 24 -23.79 -6.42 2.65
C GLU A 24 -22.79 -7.39 3.33
N GLY A 25 -22.51 -8.54 2.71
CA GLY A 25 -21.52 -9.49 3.22
C GLY A 25 -20.10 -8.91 3.31
N GLN A 26 -19.71 -8.04 2.37
CA GLN A 26 -18.44 -7.34 2.44
C GLN A 26 -18.44 -6.26 3.53
N MET A 27 -19.57 -5.60 3.75
CA MET A 27 -19.74 -4.62 4.82
C MET A 27 -19.58 -5.26 6.20
N TYR A 28 -20.14 -6.46 6.40
CA TYR A 28 -19.91 -7.25 7.62
C TYR A 28 -18.42 -7.49 7.88
N LEU A 29 -17.68 -7.95 6.86
CA LEU A 29 -16.23 -8.17 6.97
C LEU A 29 -15.46 -6.87 7.28
N ILE A 30 -15.87 -5.74 6.70
CA ILE A 30 -15.24 -4.43 6.96
C ILE A 30 -15.47 -3.98 8.41
N LYS A 31 -16.69 -4.16 8.93
CA LYS A 31 -17.05 -3.87 10.33
C LYS A 31 -16.25 -4.75 11.30
N ASP A 32 -16.15 -6.03 11.01
CA ASP A 32 -15.42 -7.00 11.83
C ASP A 32 -13.89 -6.97 11.62
N CYS A 33 -13.38 -6.20 10.66
CA CYS A 33 -11.95 -6.20 10.35
C CYS A 33 -11.08 -5.84 11.58
N ASN A 34 -10.14 -6.71 11.93
CA ASN A 34 -9.15 -6.53 13.00
C ASN A 34 -9.77 -6.39 14.40
N THR A 35 -10.91 -7.04 14.64
CA THR A 35 -11.48 -7.24 15.98
C THR A 35 -10.85 -8.44 16.69
N PHE A 36 -10.36 -9.44 15.93
CA PHE A 36 -9.71 -10.64 16.45
C PHE A 36 -8.22 -10.69 16.06
N LEU A 37 -7.37 -10.92 17.06
CA LEU A 37 -5.93 -11.12 16.91
C LEU A 37 -5.50 -12.33 17.73
N SER A 38 -4.84 -13.29 17.09
CA SER A 38 -4.23 -14.44 17.72
C SER A 38 -2.71 -14.32 17.65
N PHE A 39 -2.05 -14.51 18.78
CA PHE A 39 -0.60 -14.41 18.92
C PHE A 39 -0.03 -15.76 19.33
N VAL A 40 1.12 -16.12 18.76
CA VAL A 40 1.98 -17.18 19.28
C VAL A 40 2.96 -16.53 20.24
N ALA A 41 3.14 -17.12 21.42
CA ALA A 41 3.99 -16.59 22.47
C ALA A 41 4.99 -17.64 22.95
N ASP A 42 6.12 -17.18 23.49
CA ASP A 42 7.02 -18.03 24.26
C ASP A 42 6.40 -18.44 25.60
N LYS A 43 7.00 -19.43 26.29
CA LYS A 43 6.52 -19.91 27.60
C LYS A 43 6.40 -18.80 28.64
N THR A 44 7.22 -17.75 28.52
CA THR A 44 7.26 -16.60 29.42
C THR A 44 6.24 -15.50 29.03
N LEU A 45 5.54 -15.66 27.90
CA LEU A 45 4.61 -14.69 27.32
C LEU A 45 5.18 -13.29 27.03
N GLN A 46 6.51 -13.14 27.06
CA GLN A 46 7.20 -11.87 26.84
C GLN A 46 7.32 -11.56 25.34
N LYS A 47 7.62 -12.58 24.52
CA LYS A 47 7.73 -12.42 23.07
C LYS A 47 6.49 -12.97 22.41
N LYS A 48 5.65 -12.06 21.90
CA LYS A 48 4.43 -12.40 21.16
C LYS A 48 4.59 -12.04 19.69
N LYS A 49 4.34 -13.01 18.81
CA LYS A 49 4.27 -12.80 17.36
C LYS A 49 2.84 -12.97 16.90
N LEU A 50 2.35 -12.01 16.13
CA LEU A 50 1.02 -12.08 15.55
C LEU A 50 0.95 -13.26 14.55
N TYR A 51 0.03 -14.18 14.80
CA TYR A 51 -0.16 -15.39 13.99
C TYR A 51 -1.36 -15.26 13.05
N LYS A 52 -2.53 -14.89 13.58
CA LYS A 52 -3.78 -14.79 12.80
C LYS A 52 -4.56 -13.54 13.16
N SER A 53 -5.31 -13.04 12.20
CA SER A 53 -6.23 -11.91 12.37
C SER A 53 -7.34 -11.95 11.33
N ASN A 54 -8.54 -11.50 11.67
CA ASN A 54 -9.64 -11.33 10.73
C ASN A 54 -9.48 -10.05 9.90
N LEU A 55 -9.06 -10.16 8.64
CA LEU A 55 -8.90 -9.01 7.74
C LEU A 55 -9.96 -9.04 6.65
N CYS A 56 -10.60 -7.90 6.38
CA CYS A 56 -11.57 -7.76 5.30
C CYS A 56 -10.95 -7.78 3.89
N LYS A 57 -9.62 -7.61 3.78
CA LYS A 57 -8.85 -7.57 2.53
C LYS A 57 -9.28 -6.47 1.52
N ASN A 58 -10.17 -5.56 1.91
CA ASN A 58 -10.53 -4.41 1.07
C ASN A 58 -9.34 -3.44 0.94
N ARG A 59 -9.04 -3.01 -0.29
CA ARG A 59 -7.91 -2.13 -0.62
C ARG A 59 -7.96 -0.78 0.11
N PHE A 60 -9.16 -0.26 0.34
CA PHE A 60 -9.38 1.03 0.98
C PHE A 60 -9.50 0.95 2.50
N CYS A 61 -9.60 -0.26 3.07
CA CYS A 61 -9.62 -0.42 4.52
C CYS A 61 -8.28 0.02 5.12
N PRO A 62 -8.25 1.01 6.04
CA PRO A 62 -7.00 1.55 6.60
C PRO A 62 -6.12 0.49 7.28
N VAL A 63 -6.72 -0.51 7.93
CA VAL A 63 -5.99 -1.59 8.58
C VAL A 63 -5.32 -2.51 7.56
N CYS A 64 -6.08 -2.95 6.54
CA CYS A 64 -5.57 -3.82 5.49
C CYS A 64 -4.52 -3.11 4.62
N ALA A 65 -4.78 -1.87 4.23
CA ALA A 65 -3.87 -1.04 3.46
C ALA A 65 -2.54 -0.84 4.19
N TRP A 66 -2.57 -0.51 5.49
CA TRP A 66 -1.36 -0.34 6.30
C TRP A 66 -0.56 -1.65 6.44
N ARG A 67 -1.23 -2.76 6.73
CA ARG A 67 -0.57 -4.08 6.81
C ARG A 67 0.09 -4.46 5.49
N LYS A 68 -0.61 -4.24 4.36
CA LYS A 68 -0.07 -4.49 3.03
C LYS A 68 1.14 -3.59 2.76
N ALA A 69 1.06 -2.30 3.07
CA ALA A 69 2.18 -1.38 2.91
C ALA A 69 3.43 -1.81 3.69
N ARG A 70 3.28 -2.33 4.93
CA ARG A 70 4.42 -2.86 5.71
C ARG A 70 5.03 -4.11 5.09
N LYS A 71 4.20 -5.04 4.60
CA LYS A 71 4.69 -6.25 3.91
C LYS A 71 5.41 -5.89 2.61
N ASP A 72 4.81 -5.00 1.81
CA ASP A 72 5.38 -4.55 0.55
C ASP A 72 6.71 -3.81 0.80
N ALA A 73 6.81 -2.99 1.85
CA ALA A 73 8.05 -2.31 2.24
C ALA A 73 9.17 -3.29 2.67
N LEU A 74 8.83 -4.31 3.45
CA LEU A 74 9.80 -5.35 3.85
C LEU A 74 10.29 -6.15 2.63
N GLY A 75 9.39 -6.54 1.74
CA GLY A 75 9.77 -7.24 0.51
C GLY A 75 10.69 -6.37 -0.34
N LEU A 76 10.36 -5.08 -0.49
CA LEU A 76 11.17 -4.14 -1.25
C LEU A 76 12.57 -3.94 -0.62
N SER A 77 12.66 -3.79 0.71
CA SER A 77 13.96 -3.63 1.37
C SER A 77 14.86 -4.85 1.19
N LEU A 78 14.30 -6.06 1.27
CA LEU A 78 15.05 -7.31 1.06
C LEU A 78 15.54 -7.43 -0.39
N MET A 79 14.68 -7.14 -1.37
CA MET A 79 15.07 -7.15 -2.78
C MET A 79 16.15 -6.11 -3.07
N MET A 80 16.04 -4.91 -2.49
CA MET A 80 17.05 -3.86 -2.65
C MET A 80 18.40 -4.25 -2.06
N GLN A 81 18.41 -4.87 -0.88
CA GLN A 81 19.64 -5.38 -0.25
C GLN A 81 20.31 -6.45 -1.12
N TYR A 82 19.52 -7.42 -1.60
CA TYR A 82 20.01 -8.49 -2.47
C TYR A 82 20.64 -7.95 -3.76
N ILE A 83 19.95 -7.06 -4.47
CA ILE A 83 20.47 -6.44 -5.71
C ILE A 83 21.75 -5.63 -5.44
N LYS A 84 21.82 -4.94 -4.29
CA LYS A 84 23.03 -4.17 -3.95
C LYS A 84 24.23 -5.09 -3.69
N GLN A 85 24.01 -6.23 -3.03
CA GLN A 85 25.07 -7.18 -2.67
C GLN A 85 25.53 -8.01 -3.87
N GLU A 86 24.60 -8.61 -4.61
CA GLU A 86 24.92 -9.57 -5.68
C GLU A 86 25.20 -8.91 -7.03
N GLU A 87 24.44 -7.87 -7.38
CA GLU A 87 24.50 -7.25 -8.71
C GLU A 87 25.36 -5.98 -8.73
N GLN A 88 25.85 -5.52 -7.57
CA GLN A 88 26.62 -4.28 -7.39
C GLN A 88 25.97 -3.05 -8.06
N LYS A 89 24.63 -2.98 -8.01
CA LYS A 89 23.84 -1.89 -8.59
C LYS A 89 23.39 -0.91 -7.51
N GLU A 90 23.40 0.38 -7.87
CA GLU A 90 22.85 1.45 -7.05
C GLU A 90 21.43 1.83 -7.49
N PHE A 91 20.66 2.38 -6.55
CA PHE A 91 19.28 2.78 -6.77
C PHE A 91 19.16 4.28 -6.99
N LEU A 92 18.39 4.67 -8.00
CA LEU A 92 18.00 6.06 -8.23
C LEU A 92 16.57 6.27 -7.74
N PHE A 93 16.39 7.19 -6.80
CA PHE A 93 15.07 7.62 -6.36
C PHE A 93 14.59 8.78 -7.23
N LEU A 94 13.53 8.54 -8.02
CA LEU A 94 12.96 9.52 -8.93
C LEU A 94 11.54 9.87 -8.50
N THR A 95 11.29 11.14 -8.22
CA THR A 95 9.95 11.68 -8.00
C THR A 95 9.56 12.50 -9.24
N LEU A 96 8.43 12.15 -9.82
CA LEU A 96 7.82 12.85 -10.94
C LEU A 96 6.46 13.37 -10.46
N THR A 97 6.13 14.62 -10.77
CA THR A 97 4.92 15.29 -10.33
C THR A 97 4.18 15.90 -11.51
N THR A 98 2.88 16.07 -11.38
CA THR A 98 2.05 16.84 -12.32
C THR A 98 1.47 18.03 -11.58
N PRO A 99 1.05 19.10 -12.29
CA PRO A 99 0.24 20.15 -11.69
C PRO A 99 -1.04 19.60 -11.06
N ASN A 100 -1.64 20.39 -10.17
CA ASN A 100 -2.93 20.06 -9.57
C ASN A 100 -4.01 19.98 -10.66
N VAL A 101 -4.81 18.92 -10.62
CA VAL A 101 -5.92 18.69 -11.54
C VAL A 101 -7.25 18.68 -10.79
N LYS A 102 -8.33 19.06 -11.49
CA LYS A 102 -9.69 18.93 -10.95
C LYS A 102 -10.05 17.46 -10.79
N SER A 103 -11.02 17.17 -9.91
CA SER A 103 -11.45 15.78 -9.65
C SER A 103 -11.94 15.09 -10.92
N ASP A 104 -12.61 15.82 -11.81
CA ASP A 104 -13.19 15.28 -13.04
C ASP A 104 -12.10 14.88 -14.06
N ASP A 105 -10.97 15.59 -14.05
CA ASP A 105 -9.83 15.35 -14.95
C ASP A 105 -8.82 14.36 -14.38
N LEU A 106 -9.00 13.90 -13.14
CA LEU A 106 -8.04 13.07 -12.43
C LEU A 106 -7.78 11.75 -13.15
N GLU A 107 -8.83 11.09 -13.66
CA GLU A 107 -8.67 9.83 -14.36
C GLU A 107 -7.89 9.99 -15.67
N SER A 108 -8.19 11.04 -16.45
CA SER A 108 -7.46 11.36 -17.68
C SER A 108 -5.99 11.68 -17.39
N GLU A 109 -5.71 12.44 -16.34
CA GLU A 109 -4.33 12.78 -15.99
C GLU A 109 -3.55 11.54 -15.53
N ILE A 110 -4.16 10.66 -14.74
CA ILE A 110 -3.53 9.38 -14.34
C ILE A 110 -3.20 8.54 -15.58
N LYS A 111 -4.09 8.47 -16.59
CA LYS A 111 -3.83 7.75 -17.84
C LYS A 111 -2.69 8.39 -18.62
N HIS A 112 -2.74 9.71 -18.80
CA HIS A 112 -1.70 10.48 -19.47
C HIS A 112 -0.32 10.29 -18.81
N TYR A 113 -0.26 10.38 -17.49
CA TYR A 113 0.96 10.21 -16.72
C TYR A 113 1.54 8.80 -16.84
N ASN A 114 0.70 7.76 -16.76
CA ASN A 114 1.12 6.38 -16.98
C ASN A 114 1.69 6.17 -18.39
N GLN A 115 1.06 6.76 -19.41
CA GLN A 115 1.55 6.70 -20.79
C GLN A 115 2.87 7.46 -20.97
N SER A 116 3.00 8.63 -20.36
CA SER A 116 4.23 9.44 -20.35
C SER A 116 5.38 8.71 -19.67
N PHE A 117 5.14 8.07 -18.52
CA PHE A 117 6.15 7.22 -17.87
C PHE A 117 6.53 6.02 -18.75
N ARG A 118 5.55 5.36 -19.41
CA ARG A 118 5.84 4.28 -20.36
C ARG A 118 6.75 4.76 -21.50
N ARG A 119 6.46 5.94 -22.08
CA ARG A 119 7.31 6.58 -23.11
C ARG A 119 8.72 6.82 -22.58
N LEU A 120 8.88 7.35 -21.36
CA LEU A 120 10.18 7.55 -20.72
C LEU A 120 10.95 6.22 -20.57
N SER A 121 10.30 5.21 -20.00
CA SER A 121 10.91 3.88 -19.75
C SER A 121 11.31 3.16 -21.04
N ASN A 122 10.69 3.48 -22.17
CA ASN A 122 11.00 2.91 -23.47
C ASN A 122 12.15 3.60 -24.23
N ARG A 123 12.61 4.78 -23.77
CA ARG A 123 13.74 5.48 -24.41
C ARG A 123 15.02 4.65 -24.30
N LYS A 124 15.83 4.65 -25.37
CA LYS A 124 17.13 3.94 -25.42
C LYS A 124 18.02 4.26 -24.22
N LYS A 125 18.16 5.56 -23.89
CA LYS A 125 18.93 6.04 -22.73
C LYS A 125 18.42 5.49 -21.39
N PHE A 126 17.11 5.35 -21.22
CA PHE A 126 16.55 4.79 -20.00
C PHE A 126 16.89 3.31 -19.90
N LYS A 127 16.67 2.53 -20.96
CA LYS A 127 16.97 1.09 -20.98
C LYS A 127 18.47 0.77 -20.85
N SER A 128 19.35 1.66 -21.34
CA SER A 128 20.80 1.46 -21.20
C SER A 128 21.26 1.61 -19.75
N ILE A 129 20.66 2.55 -19.00
CA ILE A 129 21.04 2.87 -17.62
C ILE A 129 20.25 2.00 -16.62
N ALA A 130 18.92 2.01 -16.70
CA ALA A 130 18.04 1.33 -15.76
C ALA A 130 17.75 -0.10 -16.22
N LYS A 131 18.28 -1.08 -15.48
CA LYS A 131 18.00 -2.52 -15.71
C LYS A 131 16.64 -2.96 -15.19
N GLY A 132 16.01 -2.17 -14.33
CA GLY A 132 14.68 -2.40 -13.79
C GLY A 132 14.21 -1.19 -12.99
N TYR A 133 12.94 -1.18 -12.61
CA TYR A 133 12.38 -0.14 -11.74
C TYR A 133 11.18 -0.68 -10.95
N VAL A 134 10.98 -0.10 -9.76
CA VAL A 134 9.75 -0.23 -8.99
C VAL A 134 9.04 1.11 -9.02
N ARG A 135 7.74 1.13 -9.30
CA ARG A 135 6.94 2.36 -9.37
C ARG A 135 5.79 2.35 -8.37
N LYS A 136 5.52 3.52 -7.78
CA LYS A 136 4.36 3.73 -6.92
C LYS A 136 3.72 5.08 -7.26
N GLY A 137 2.44 5.05 -7.63
CA GLY A 137 1.64 6.26 -7.82
C GLY A 137 0.91 6.62 -6.52
N SER A 138 0.90 7.91 -6.18
CA SER A 138 0.12 8.47 -5.08
C SER A 138 -0.64 9.70 -5.56
N VAL A 139 -1.87 9.85 -5.09
CA VAL A 139 -2.67 11.06 -5.27
C VAL A 139 -2.73 11.75 -3.91
N ALA A 140 -2.27 12.98 -3.83
CA ALA A 140 -2.43 13.83 -2.66
C ALA A 140 -3.70 14.66 -2.83
N LYS A 141 -4.52 14.75 -1.78
CA LYS A 141 -5.53 15.81 -1.66
C LYS A 141 -4.88 16.93 -0.85
N PHE A 142 -4.84 18.12 -1.45
CA PHE A 142 -4.47 19.37 -0.76
C PHE A 142 -5.74 20.00 -0.17
#